data_AF-A0A7K1TL18-F1
#
_entry.id   AF-A0A7K1TL18-F1
#
_cell.length_a   1.000
_cell.length_b   1.000
_cell.length_c   1.000
_cell.angle_alpha   90.00
_cell.angle_beta   90.00
_cell.angle_gamma   90.00
#
_symmetry.space_group_name_H-M   'P 1'
#
loop_
_entity.id
_entity.type
_entity.pdbx_description
1 polymer ?
#
loop_
_entity_poly.entity_id
_entity_poly.type
_entity_poly.pdbx_seq_one_letter_code
_entity_poly.pdbx_strand_id
1 'polypeptide(L)' 'MEPDELAFLEEMLGSAELLDCVTCQEDTLHVYEEVISVADGLTEVIMRCTSCMSTRPHLVID' A
#
# COMPACT_ATOMS: atom_id res chain seq x y z
N MET A 1 -10.67 21.99 3.67
CA MET A 1 -9.95 21.05 4.54
C MET A 1 -9.72 21.79 5.83
N GLU A 2 -10.36 21.34 6.90
CA GLU A 2 -10.12 21.93 8.22
C GLU A 2 -8.71 21.56 8.68
N PRO A 3 -8.02 22.43 9.44
CA PRO A 3 -6.65 22.19 9.89
C PRO A 3 -6.48 20.87 10.66
N ASP A 4 -7.54 20.41 11.35
CA ASP A 4 -7.55 19.14 12.07
C ASP A 4 -7.57 17.91 11.13
N GLU A 5 -8.20 18.03 9.95
CA GLU A 5 -8.21 16.97 8.94
C GLU A 5 -6.83 16.79 8.29
N LEU A 6 -6.09 17.88 8.08
CA LEU A 6 -4.74 17.82 7.52
C LEU A 6 -3.77 17.12 8.47
N ALA A 7 -3.79 17.49 9.75
CA ALA A 7 -2.92 16.90 10.76
C ALA A 7 -3.16 15.39 10.91
N PHE A 8 -4.43 14.97 10.88
CA PHE A 8 -4.82 13.56 10.92
C PHE A 8 -4.28 12.77 9.69
N LEU A 9 -4.40 13.35 8.49
CA LEU A 9 -3.89 12.71 7.28
C LEU A 9 -2.36 12.63 7.26
N GLU A 10 -1.66 13.64 7.77
CA GLU A 10 -0.20 13.64 7.90
C GLU A 10 0.29 12.57 8.90
N GLU A 11 -0.41 12.39 10.02
CA GLU A 11 -0.11 11.31 10.98
C GLU A 11 -0.31 9.92 10.36
N MET A 12 -1.42 9.73 9.63
CA MET A 12 -1.67 8.49 8.90
C MET A 12 -0.60 8.20 7.84
N LEU A 13 -0.18 9.20 7.07
CA LEU A 13 0.88 9.04 6.08
C LEU A 13 2.25 8.79 6.73
N GLY A 14 2.52 9.42 7.87
CA GLY A 14 3.79 9.24 8.61
C GLY A 14 3.94 7.85 9.22
N SER A 15 2.84 7.13 9.44
CA SER A 15 2.85 5.74 9.92
C SER A 15 2.77 4.71 8.80
N ALA A 16 2.52 5.14 7.56
CA ALA A 16 2.44 4.24 6.42
C ALA A 16 3.83 3.77 5.99
N GLU A 17 3.99 2.46 5.81
CA GLU A 17 5.23 1.88 5.33
C GLU A 17 5.37 2.12 3.82
N LEU A 18 6.53 2.66 3.41
CA LEU A 18 6.92 2.76 2.00
C LEU A 18 7.55 1.44 1.56
N LEU A 19 7.17 0.99 0.38
CA LEU A 19 7.75 -0.22 -0.22
C LEU A 19 8.46 0.14 -1.52
N ASP A 20 9.60 -0.49 -1.77
CA ASP A 20 10.32 -0.34 -3.04
C ASP A 20 9.47 -0.90 -4.18
N CYS A 21 9.26 -0.10 -5.23
CA CYS A 21 8.60 -0.53 -6.45
C CYS A 21 9.62 -1.01 -7.48
N VAL A 22 9.64 -2.30 -7.80
CA VAL A 22 10.55 -2.88 -8.81
C VAL A 22 10.41 -2.30 -10.22
N THR A 23 9.28 -1.65 -10.52
CA THR A 23 9.01 -1.05 -11.84
C THR A 23 9.65 0.33 -11.97
N CYS A 24 9.42 1.22 -10.99
CA CYS A 24 9.96 2.59 -11.02
C CYS A 24 11.22 2.79 -10.17
N GLN A 25 11.61 1.80 -9.38
CA GLN A 25 12.78 1.79 -8.49
C GLN A 25 12.74 2.93 -7.46
N GLU A 26 11.53 3.26 -7.01
CA GLU A 26 11.28 4.28 -6.00
C GLU A 26 10.61 3.65 -4.77
N ASP A 27 10.99 4.13 -3.60
CA ASP A 27 10.28 3.85 -2.35
C ASP A 27 8.98 4.65 -2.32
N THR A 28 7.86 3.95 -2.35
CA THR A 28 6.55 4.59 -2.55
C THR A 28 5.43 3.83 -1.86
N LEU A 29 4.30 4.51 -1.69
CA LEU A 29 3.09 3.90 -1.17
C LEU A 29 2.52 2.91 -2.20
N HIS A 30 1.95 1.84 -1.68
CA HIS A 30 1.27 0.84 -2.47
C HIS A 30 -0.12 0.64 -1.87
N VAL A 31 -1.15 0.65 -2.73
CA VAL A 31 -2.54 0.48 -2.31
C VAL A 31 -3.00 -0.93 -2.62
N TYR A 32 -3.75 -1.54 -1.71
CA TYR A 32 -4.44 -2.80 -1.96
C TYR A 32 -5.56 -2.56 -2.98
N GLU A 33 -5.52 -3.28 -4.10
CA GLU A 33 -6.49 -3.16 -5.19
C GLU A 33 -7.48 -4.32 -5.19
N GLU A 34 -7.00 -5.55 -5.01
CA GLU A 34 -7.82 -6.76 -5.07
C GLU A 34 -7.29 -7.84 -4.13
N VAL A 35 -8.17 -8.65 -3.55
CA VAL A 35 -7.81 -9.87 -2.83
C VAL A 35 -7.92 -11.05 -3.79
N ILE A 36 -6.81 -11.75 -4.02
CA ILE A 36 -6.73 -12.90 -4.93
C ILE A 36 -7.18 -14.17 -4.21
N SER A 37 -6.63 -14.42 -3.03
CA SER A 37 -6.90 -15.66 -2.28
C SER A 37 -6.71 -15.46 -0.78
N VAL A 38 -7.41 -16.27 0.01
CA VAL A 38 -7.27 -16.33 1.47
C VAL A 38 -7.19 -17.79 1.88
N ALA A 39 -6.09 -18.19 2.51
CA ALA A 39 -5.89 -19.56 2.98
C ALA A 39 -4.93 -19.59 4.17
N ASP A 40 -5.25 -20.39 5.18
CA ASP A 40 -4.34 -20.70 6.31
C ASP A 40 -3.68 -19.48 6.98
N GLY A 41 -4.41 -18.37 7.13
CA GLY A 41 -3.91 -17.13 7.74
C GLY A 41 -3.04 -16.26 6.81
N LEU A 42 -2.98 -16.61 5.53
CA LEU A 42 -2.31 -15.84 4.48
C LEU A 42 -3.36 -15.24 3.56
N THR A 43 -3.22 -13.94 3.28
CA THR A 43 -4.04 -13.23 2.30
C THR A 43 -3.14 -12.81 1.15
N GLU A 44 -3.41 -13.35 -0.04
CA GLU A 44 -2.76 -12.91 -1.27
C GLU A 44 -3.56 -11.76 -1.87
N VAL A 45 -2.90 -10.64 -2.12
CA VAL A 45 -3.50 -9.41 -2.62
C VAL A 45 -2.73 -8.86 -3.81
N ILE A 46 -3.41 -8.18 -4.71
CA ILE A 46 -2.77 -7.30 -5.67
C ILE A 46 -2.61 -5.93 -5.02
N MET A 47 -1.38 -5.43 -5.03
CA MET A 47 -1.06 -4.06 -4.68
C MET A 47 -0.73 -3.26 -5.93
N ARG A 48 -1.06 -1.97 -5.92
CA ARG A 48 -0.72 -1.01 -6.98
C ARG A 48 0.18 0.09 -6.45
N CYS A 49 1.28 0.33 -7.15
CA CYS A 49 2.18 1.44 -6.88
C CYS A 49 1.49 2.78 -7.12
N THR A 50 1.56 3.72 -6.17
CA THR A 50 0.95 5.05 -6.34
C THR A 50 1.76 5.97 -7.25
N SER A 51 3.05 5.68 -7.49
CA SER A 51 3.92 6.46 -8.38
C SER A 51 3.73 6.06 -9.85
N CYS A 52 4.01 4.80 -10.22
CA CYS A 52 4.00 4.35 -11.61
C CYS A 52 2.77 3.51 -12.02
N MET A 53 1.82 3.28 -11.11
CA MET A 53 0.59 2.52 -11.34
C MET A 53 0.78 1.05 -11.71
N SER A 54 1.99 0.50 -11.62
CA SER A 54 2.21 -0.94 -11.81
C SER A 54 1.60 -1.76 -10.68
N THR A 55 1.06 -2.92 -11.01
CA THR A 55 0.50 -3.86 -10.04
C THR A 55 1.46 -5.00 -9.74
N ARG A 56 1.41 -5.52 -8.51
CA ARG A 56 2.16 -6.71 -8.10
C ARG A 56 1.37 -7.53 -7.08
N PRO A 57 1.49 -8.87 -7.09
CA PRO A 57 1.01 -9.69 -5.99
C PRO A 57 1.84 -9.44 -4.73
N HIS A 58 1.19 -9.53 -3.58
CA HIS A 58 1.78 -9.42 -2.25
C HIS A 58 1.09 -10.37 -1.28
N LEU A 59 1.86 -10.92 -0.35
CA LEU A 59 1.35 -11.81 0.69
C LEU A 59 1.27 -11.03 2.00
N VAL A 60 0.06 -10.91 2.52
CA VAL A 60 -0.22 -10.35 3.84
C VAL A 60 -0.38 -11.52 4.82
N ILE A 61 0.35 -11.45 5.92
CA ILE A 61 0.32 -12.44 7.00
C ILE A 61 -0.34 -11.75 8.20
N ASP A 62 -1.43 -12.34 8.70
CA ASP A 62 -2.16 -11.87 9.89
C ASP A 62 -1.45 -12.25 11.21
#